data_AF-A0A318EQ24-F1
#
_entry.id   AF-A0A318EQ24-F1
#
_cell.length_a   1.000
_cell.length_b   1.000
_cell.length_c   1.000
_cell.angle_alpha   90.00
_cell.angle_beta   90.00
_cell.angle_gamma   90.00
#
_symmetry.space_group_name_H-M   'P 1'
#
loop_
_entity.id
_entity.type
_entity.pdbx_description
1 polymer ?
#
loop_
_entity_poly.entity_id
_entity_poly.type
_entity_poly.pdbx_seq_one_letter_code
_entity_poly.pdbx_strand_id
1 'polypeptide(L)'
;MERIKFKNSDEIYILDGSTENQYKCVLNSISDFATLYTKLTDDNLSQISYLNEAGALCAIYKDKTLSKAEIVTETDEETGESKMITTLTFKDIDITAKKLKHLEETIDTLLINGLEVK
;
A
#
# COMPACT_ATOMS: atom_id res chain seq x y z
N MET A 1 -2.97 -16.11 11.35
CA MET A 1 -2.57 -15.36 10.14
C MET A 1 -2.15 -13.96 10.53
N GLU A 2 -1.01 -13.54 10.01
CA GLU A 2 -0.50 -12.17 10.17
C GLU A 2 -1.32 -11.20 9.32
N ARG A 3 -1.24 -9.90 9.64
CA ARG A 3 -2.01 -8.88 8.94
C ARG A 3 -1.25 -7.57 8.86
N ILE A 4 -1.51 -6.80 7.81
CA ILE A 4 -1.08 -5.41 7.72
C ILE A 4 -2.28 -4.49 7.88
N LYS A 5 -2.05 -3.34 8.51
CA LYS A 5 -3.03 -2.27 8.70
C LYS A 5 -2.56 -1.00 8.04
N PHE A 6 -3.38 -0.45 7.16
CA PHE A 6 -3.14 0.83 6.51
C PHE A 6 -3.55 2.00 7.43
N LYS A 7 -3.16 3.23 7.06
CA LYS A 7 -3.46 4.44 7.83
C LYS A 7 -4.96 4.65 8.07
N ASN A 8 -5.81 4.32 7.10
CA ASN A 8 -7.27 4.40 7.24
C ASN A 8 -7.88 3.30 8.14
N SER A 9 -7.04 2.51 8.81
CA SER A 9 -7.40 1.37 9.65
C SER A 9 -7.97 0.16 8.92
N ASP A 10 -7.98 0.14 7.58
CA ASP A 10 -8.25 -1.08 6.85
C ASP A 10 -7.13 -2.10 7.09
N GLU A 11 -7.52 -3.36 7.21
CA GLU A 11 -6.61 -4.47 7.47
C GLU A 11 -6.72 -5.51 6.35
N ILE A 12 -5.59 -6.11 5.98
CA ILE A 12 -5.56 -7.28 5.11
C ILE A 12 -4.74 -8.38 5.76
N TYR A 13 -5.25 -9.61 5.67
CA TYR A 13 -4.49 -10.80 6.05
C TYR A 13 -3.43 -11.06 5.00
N ILE A 14 -2.23 -11.38 5.47
CA ILE A 14 -1.10 -11.69 4.61
C ILE A 14 -0.70 -13.16 4.77
N LEU A 15 -0.16 -13.71 3.69
CA LEU A 15 0.41 -15.04 3.63
C LEU A 15 1.87 -15.01 4.08
N ASP A 16 2.33 -16.17 4.53
CA ASP A 16 3.72 -16.42 4.88
C ASP A 16 4.65 -16.11 3.71
N GLY A 17 5.87 -15.65 4.04
CA GLY A 17 6.86 -15.21 3.05
C GLY A 17 6.63 -13.78 2.54
N SER A 18 5.73 -13.02 3.16
CA SER A 18 5.64 -11.58 2.97
C SER A 18 6.88 -10.89 3.58
N THR A 19 7.32 -9.79 2.95
CA THR A 19 8.45 -8.96 3.38
C THR A 19 8.00 -7.51 3.51
N GLU A 20 8.85 -6.64 4.06
CA GLU A 20 8.56 -5.20 4.22
C GLU A 20 8.02 -4.51 2.94
N ASN A 21 8.55 -4.90 1.79
CA ASN A 21 8.22 -4.30 0.50
C ASN A 21 7.36 -5.20 -0.39
N GLN A 22 6.95 -6.38 0.08
CA GLN A 22 6.14 -7.30 -0.70
C GLN A 22 5.18 -8.06 0.19
N TYR A 23 3.88 -7.81 0.05
CA TYR A 23 2.83 -8.52 0.78
C TYR A 23 2.06 -9.43 -0.16
N LYS A 24 1.78 -10.65 0.28
CA LYS A 24 0.94 -11.61 -0.43
C LYS A 24 -0.37 -11.80 0.33
N CYS A 25 -1.50 -11.80 -0.34
CA CYS A 25 -2.81 -12.06 0.29
C CYS A 25 -3.70 -12.90 -0.63
N VAL A 26 -4.64 -13.63 -0.02
CA VAL A 26 -5.66 -14.38 -0.77
C VAL A 26 -6.87 -13.48 -0.98
N LEU A 27 -7.35 -13.40 -2.21
CA LEU A 27 -8.60 -12.73 -2.53
C LEU A 27 -9.59 -13.72 -3.13
N ASN A 28 -10.88 -13.51 -2.87
CA ASN A 28 -11.92 -14.42 -3.35
C ASN A 28 -12.40 -14.07 -4.76
N SER A 29 -12.16 -12.84 -5.21
CA SER A 29 -12.59 -12.36 -6.52
C SER A 29 -11.75 -11.20 -7.05
N ILE A 30 -11.85 -10.97 -8.37
CA ILE A 30 -11.28 -9.78 -9.03
C ILE A 30 -11.91 -8.49 -8.49
N SER A 31 -13.18 -8.53 -8.07
CA SER A 31 -13.86 -7.39 -7.46
C SER A 31 -13.23 -7.00 -6.12
N ASP A 32 -12.82 -7.99 -5.33
CA ASP A 32 -12.09 -7.74 -4.07
C ASP A 32 -10.73 -7.12 -4.35
N PHE A 33 -10.06 -7.56 -5.42
CA PHE A 33 -8.81 -6.94 -5.86
C PHE A 33 -9.00 -5.48 -6.26
N ALA A 34 -10.01 -5.17 -7.07
CA ALA A 34 -10.30 -3.81 -7.47
C ALA A 34 -10.59 -2.92 -6.23
N THR A 35 -11.36 -3.44 -5.29
CA THR A 35 -11.67 -2.76 -4.03
C THR A 35 -10.40 -2.50 -3.21
N LEU A 36 -9.55 -3.52 -3.05
CA LEU A 36 -8.25 -3.36 -2.38
C LEU A 36 -7.38 -2.33 -3.09
N TYR A 37 -7.27 -2.41 -4.41
CA TYR A 37 -6.45 -1.52 -5.22
C TYR A 37 -6.86 -0.05 -5.05
N THR A 38 -8.16 0.26 -5.00
CA THR A 38 -8.64 1.64 -4.76
C THR A 38 -8.24 2.21 -3.40
N LYS A 39 -7.96 1.33 -2.42
CA LYS A 39 -7.53 1.72 -1.07
C LYS A 39 -6.02 1.90 -0.95
N LEU A 40 -5.23 1.42 -1.92
CA LEU A 40 -3.77 1.54 -1.94
C LEU A 40 -3.32 2.93 -2.42
N THR A 41 -3.86 3.99 -1.80
CA THR A 41 -3.48 5.38 -2.08
C THR A 41 -2.20 5.75 -1.35
N ASP A 42 -1.43 6.72 -1.86
CA ASP A 42 -0.22 7.20 -1.18
C ASP A 42 -0.47 7.68 0.25
N ASP A 43 -1.67 8.21 0.56
CA ASP A 43 -2.01 8.59 1.94
C ASP A 43 -2.16 7.35 2.84
N ASN A 44 -2.85 6.31 2.36
CA ASN A 44 -3.02 5.07 3.10
C ASN A 44 -1.71 4.29 3.26
N LEU A 45 -0.82 4.39 2.27
CA LEU A 45 0.52 3.77 2.26
C LEU A 45 1.59 4.62 2.96
N SER A 46 1.27 5.85 3.37
CA SER A 46 2.19 6.67 4.17
C SER A 46 2.47 6.06 5.55
N GLN A 47 1.63 5.14 6.02
CA GLN A 47 1.89 4.33 7.20
C GLN A 47 1.23 2.95 7.07
N ILE A 48 2.05 1.90 7.15
CA ILE A 48 1.63 0.50 7.14
C ILE A 48 2.12 -0.13 8.44
N SER A 49 1.20 -0.68 9.22
CA SER A 49 1.51 -1.35 10.48
C SER A 49 1.43 -2.85 10.29
N TYR A 50 2.48 -3.57 10.64
CA TYR A 50 2.50 -5.03 10.63
C TYR A 50 2.07 -5.57 11.97
N LEU A 51 1.07 -6.46 11.98
CA LEU A 51 0.58 -7.12 13.18
C LEU A 51 0.73 -8.63 13.05
N ASN A 52 1.22 -9.27 14.12
CA ASN A 52 1.26 -10.72 14.19
C ASN A 52 -0.14 -11.32 14.37
N GLU A 53 -0.21 -12.64 14.46
CA GLU A 53 -1.46 -13.39 14.63
C GLU A 53 -2.24 -13.03 15.89
N ALA A 54 -1.54 -12.64 16.96
CA ALA A 54 -2.17 -12.17 18.20
C ALA A 54 -2.68 -10.73 18.10
N GLY A 55 -2.45 -10.05 16.98
CA GLY A 55 -2.80 -8.66 16.77
C GLY A 55 -1.85 -7.67 17.45
N ALA A 56 -0.69 -8.13 17.93
CA ALA A 56 0.33 -7.24 18.47
C ALA A 56 1.09 -6.57 17.31
N LEU A 57 1.33 -5.27 17.44
CA LEU A 57 2.13 -4.51 16.51
C LEU A 57 3.59 -4.98 16.55
N CYS A 58 4.14 -5.40 15.42
CA CYS A 58 5.54 -5.82 15.31
C CYS A 58 6.40 -4.77 14.62
N ALA A 59 5.89 -4.11 13.58
CA ALA A 59 6.63 -3.11 12.82
C ALA A 59 5.72 -2.02 12.25
N ILE A 60 6.29 -0.86 11.97
CA ILE A 60 5.64 0.22 11.24
C ILE A 60 6.56 0.64 10.10
N TYR A 61 6.04 0.58 8.88
CA TYR A 61 6.68 1.09 7.68
C TYR A 61 5.99 2.37 7.24
N LYS A 62 6.75 3.35 6.78
CA LYS A 62 6.23 4.67 6.42
C LYS A 62 6.59 5.02 4.99
N ASP A 63 5.78 5.93 4.44
CA ASP A 63 6.06 6.59 3.17
C ASP A 63 6.33 5.59 2.04
N LYS A 64 5.48 4.56 1.93
CA LYS A 64 5.53 3.59 0.84
C LYS A 64 4.61 4.05 -0.29
N THR A 65 4.90 3.61 -1.52
CA THR A 65 3.98 3.69 -2.66
C THR A 65 3.88 2.34 -3.34
N LEU A 66 2.74 2.08 -4.00
CA LEU A 66 2.53 0.85 -4.73
C LEU A 66 3.34 0.87 -6.02
N SER A 67 4.31 -0.03 -6.16
CA SER A 67 5.09 -0.17 -7.38
C SER A 67 4.50 -1.18 -8.36
N LYS A 68 3.88 -2.25 -7.85
CA LYS A 68 3.37 -3.34 -8.67
C LYS A 68 2.29 -4.08 -7.91
N ALA A 69 1.23 -4.49 -8.60
CA ALA A 69 0.24 -5.42 -8.07
C ALA A 69 -0.01 -6.51 -9.12
N GLU A 70 0.05 -7.76 -8.70
CA GLU A 70 -0.12 -8.92 -9.57
C GLU A 70 -1.07 -9.92 -8.94
N ILE A 71 -1.85 -10.60 -9.78
CA ILE A 71 -2.75 -11.68 -9.37
C ILE A 71 -2.27 -12.94 -10.05
N VAL A 72 -2.06 -14.00 -9.28
CA VAL A 72 -1.72 -15.34 -9.75
C VAL A 72 -2.75 -16.30 -9.20
N THR A 73 -3.24 -17.21 -10.03
CA THR A 73 -4.09 -18.31 -9.57
C THR A 73 -3.18 -19.50 -9.28
N GLU A 74 -3.09 -19.89 -8.02
CA GLU A 74 -2.40 -21.10 -7.60
C GLU A 74 -3.46 -22.20 -7.41
N THR A 75 -3.22 -23.38 -7.98
CA THR A 75 -4.09 -24.54 -7.80
C THR A 75 -3.36 -25.53 -6.94
N ASP A 76 -3.98 -25.91 -5.84
CA ASP A 76 -3.49 -26.94 -4.94
C ASP A 76 -3.61 -28.30 -5.66
N GLU A 77 -2.48 -28.97 -5.90
CA GLU A 77 -2.42 -30.21 -6.68
C GLU A 77 -3.08 -31.40 -5.97
N GLU A 78 -3.23 -31.36 -4.64
CA GLU A 78 -3.83 -32.45 -3.85
C GLU A 78 -5.35 -32.32 -3.76
N THR A 79 -5.85 -31.09 -3.61
CA THR A 79 -7.28 -30.81 -3.42
C THR A 79 -7.98 -30.37 -4.71
N GLY A 80 -7.23 -29.91 -5.71
CA GLY A 80 -7.75 -29.32 -6.93
C GLY A 80 -8.37 -27.93 -6.74
N GLU A 81 -8.24 -27.34 -5.55
CA GLU A 81 -8.78 -26.01 -5.26
C GLU A 81 -7.88 -24.91 -5.80
N SER A 82 -8.44 -23.99 -6.59
CA SER A 82 -7.74 -22.80 -7.07
C SER A 82 -7.96 -21.62 -6.13
N LYS A 83 -6.86 -20.98 -5.71
CA LYS A 83 -6.85 -19.75 -4.90
C LYS A 83 -6.23 -18.61 -5.70
N MET A 84 -6.84 -17.44 -5.62
CA MET A 84 -6.27 -16.23 -6.23
C MET A 84 -5.34 -15.55 -5.22
N ILE A 85 -4.04 -15.61 -5.50
CA ILE A 85 -3.00 -14.96 -4.72
C ILE A 85 -2.69 -13.61 -5.33
N THR A 86 -2.85 -12.56 -4.54
CA THR A 86 -2.46 -11.21 -4.91
C THR A 86 -1.12 -10.87 -4.28
N THR A 87 -0.16 -10.45 -5.09
CA THR A 87 1.14 -9.93 -4.64
C THR A 87 1.19 -8.43 -4.83
N LEU A 88 1.38 -7.69 -3.75
CA LEU A 88 1.54 -6.24 -3.73
C LEU A 88 3.01 -5.91 -3.45
N THR A 89 3.67 -5.20 -4.36
CA THR A 89 5.05 -4.74 -4.21
C THR A 89 5.10 -3.24 -4.00
N PHE A 90 5.78 -2.82 -2.95
CA PHE A 90 5.92 -1.44 -2.54
C PHE A 90 7.35 -0.94 -2.75
N LYS A 91 7.47 0.38 -2.88
CA LYS A 91 8.74 1.09 -2.89
C LYS A 91 8.68 2.23 -1.88
N ASP A 92 9.83 2.57 -1.31
CA ASP A 92 9.99 3.76 -0.50
C ASP A 92 9.83 5.01 -1.35
N ILE A 93 9.02 5.95 -0.87
CA ILE A 93 8.94 7.29 -1.41
C ILE A 93 10.12 8.07 -0.86
N ASP A 94 10.85 8.75 -1.74
CA ASP A 94 11.78 9.78 -1.30
C ASP A 94 10.99 11.01 -0.80
N ILE A 95 10.79 11.06 0.51
CA ILE A 95 10.07 12.12 1.21
C ILE A 95 10.75 13.48 0.98
N THR A 96 12.07 13.49 0.75
CA THR A 96 12.84 14.72 0.48
C THR A 96 12.39 15.33 -0.83
N ALA A 97 12.32 14.52 -1.88
CA ALA A 97 11.85 14.96 -3.20
C ALA A 97 10.38 15.40 -3.16
N LYS A 98 9.52 14.69 -2.42
CA LYS A 98 8.10 15.04 -2.27
C LYS A 98 7.90 16.38 -1.54
N LYS A 99 8.66 16.61 -0.47
CA LYS A 99 8.61 17.88 0.28
C LYS A 99 9.15 19.05 -0.53
N LEU A 100 10.24 18.84 -1.29
CA LEU A 100 10.78 19.87 -2.18
C LEU A 100 9.74 20.32 -3.20
N LYS A 101 9.11 19.36 -3.88
CA LYS A 101 8.10 19.66 -4.90
C LYS A 101 6.90 20.42 -4.34
N HIS A 102 6.41 20.03 -3.15
CA HIS A 102 5.31 20.72 -2.50
C HIS A 102 5.67 22.16 -2.09
N LEU A 103 6.92 22.37 -1.65
CA LEU A 103 7.45 23.71 -1.35
C LEU A 103 7.56 24.56 -2.62
N GLU A 104 8.04 24.00 -3.74
CA GLU A 104 8.10 24.68 -5.04
C GLU A 104 6.70 25.10 -5.53
N GLU A 105 5.73 24.18 -5.50
CA GLU A 105 4.34 24.47 -5.89
C GLU A 105 3.68 25.55 -5.00
N THR A 106 4.01 25.56 -3.71
CA THR A 106 3.52 26.59 -2.77
C THR A 106 4.14 27.96 -3.07
N ILE A 107 5.44 28.00 -3.38
CA ILE A 107 6.14 29.22 -3.78
C ILE A 107 5.57 29.78 -5.08
N ASP A 108 5.35 28.93 -6.09
CA ASP A 108 4.78 29.35 -7.37
C ASP A 108 3.35 29.91 -7.21
N THR A 109 2.52 29.27 -6.38
CA THR A 109 1.16 29.74 -6.08
C THR A 109 1.16 31.09 -5.36
N LEU A 110 2.09 31.29 -4.41
CA LEU A 110 2.23 32.56 -3.71
C LEU A 110 2.74 33.68 -4.64
N LEU A 111 3.63 33.36 -5.58
CA LEU A 111 4.14 34.32 -6.56
C LEU A 111 3.07 34.74 -7.57
N ILE A 112 2.25 33.79 -8.07
CA ILE A 112 1.13 34.09 -8.97
C ILE A 112 0.11 35.00 -8.28
N ASN A 113 -0.32 34.65 -7.06
CA ASN A 113 -1.28 35.46 -6.31
C ASN A 113 -0.72 36.84 -5.91
N GLY A 114 0.60 36.96 -5.71
CA GLY A 114 1.26 38.23 -5.43
C GLY A 114 1.40 39.15 -6.66
N LEU A 115 1.35 38.60 -7.87
CA LEU A 115 1.44 39.34 -9.13
C LEU A 115 0.08 39.81 -9.65
N GLU A 116 -1.02 39.13 -9.31
CA GLU A 116 -2.39 39.54 -9.65
C GLU A 116 -2.92 40.71 -8.79
N VAL A 117 -2.22 41.06 -7.71
CA VAL A 117 -2.52 42.22 -6.86
C VAL A 117 -1.59 43.39 -7.23
N LYS A 118 -1.69 43.91 -8.45
CA LYS A 118 -1.12 45.21 -8.85
C LYS A 118 -1.97 45.93 -9.89
#